data_AF-A0A7X1YAR7-F1
#
_entry.id   AF-A0A7X1YAR7-F1
#
_cell.length_a   1.000
_cell.length_b   1.000
_cell.length_c   1.000
_cell.angle_alpha   90.00
_cell.angle_beta   90.00
_cell.angle_gamma   90.00
#
_symmetry.space_group_name_H-M   'P 1'
#
loop_
_entity.id
_entity.type
_entity.pdbx_description
1 polymer ?
#
loop_
_entity_poly.entity_id
_entity_poly.type
_entity_poly.pdbx_seq_one_letter_code
_entity_poly.pdbx_strand_id
1 'polypeptide(L)'
;MAAQVDPEVFNTFENSILATRSVNLPHKVNGEPWLRLLNAPSFRLPVNSALLDIWGRVDLRLSNLRHNLTLDGKPLQLSLYEPAANPLDLLRAQLAGRSSAQRRLGSLAIIPPYRFRAMLPRVQNAVETLIRFGDQVRGYMEQRDRAHQEEMQQSHVLDLSGFTQALQVEAIAQSEKTVEMLQSSSNKIQDRVNYYTALIQEDVSTAEKKQITAHSAANSLNIAATAVTAAGHLTSLAPNIFGTSSGGGSYAGPAFAAASALQASAQGLLMNMEELTLNEQFRRRRVEWEFLLAQSKAEREEIELQIETQKIATTAAKISLAQAQKAQAQAQEYYTFLKNRATGAALYQWLLSQMSTLYFQAYDVVLSLCLSTEACWQYEIGDRDTHFIPSTAWADNYYGLTAGETLKLGLLRMESAFLNRHERRLELTKTISLRQLLGEHSNEYPQGRSWEHDHYGVKRRCSR
;
A
#
# COMPACT_ATOMS: atom_id res chain seq x y z
N MET A 1 -11.61 -63.01 38.67
CA MET A 1 -11.66 -63.57 40.04
C MET A 1 -12.04 -62.44 40.96
N ALA A 2 -13.34 -62.23 41.18
CA ALA A 2 -13.82 -61.16 42.07
C ALA A 2 -13.74 -61.68 43.50
N ALA A 3 -12.91 -61.05 44.33
CA ALA A 3 -12.89 -61.31 45.76
C ALA A 3 -14.23 -60.87 46.34
N GLN A 4 -14.98 -61.80 46.95
CA GLN A 4 -16.18 -61.49 47.71
C GLN A 4 -15.77 -60.62 48.90
N VAL A 5 -16.29 -59.39 48.94
CA VAL A 5 -16.11 -58.47 50.05
C VAL A 5 -17.06 -58.90 51.16
N ASP A 6 -16.49 -59.28 52.30
CA ASP A 6 -17.22 -59.80 53.46
C ASP A 6 -17.90 -58.64 54.22
N PRO A 7 -19.24 -58.59 54.29
CA PRO A 7 -19.98 -57.44 54.84
C PRO A 7 -19.76 -57.21 56.34
N GLU A 8 -19.28 -58.21 57.09
CA GLU A 8 -18.99 -58.07 58.52
C GLU A 8 -17.80 -57.13 58.81
N VAL A 9 -16.81 -57.09 57.93
CA VAL A 9 -15.65 -56.21 58.08
C VAL A 9 -16.05 -54.73 57.96
N PHE A 10 -17.07 -54.45 57.15
CA PHE A 10 -17.59 -53.09 57.00
C PHE A 10 -18.40 -52.65 58.23
N ASN A 11 -19.23 -53.54 58.77
CA ASN A 11 -20.02 -53.26 59.97
C ASN A 11 -19.13 -53.05 61.21
N THR A 12 -18.03 -53.81 61.34
CA THR A 12 -17.08 -53.63 62.45
C THR A 12 -16.31 -52.31 62.35
N PHE A 13 -15.95 -51.89 61.12
CA PHE A 13 -15.35 -50.59 60.87
C PHE A 13 -16.30 -49.42 61.16
N GLU A 14 -17.56 -49.48 60.73
CA GLU A 14 -18.57 -48.45 61.03
C GLU A 14 -18.76 -48.23 62.54
N ASN A 15 -18.82 -49.31 63.31
CA ASN A 15 -18.97 -49.23 64.76
C ASN A 15 -17.75 -48.59 65.45
N SER A 16 -16.54 -48.78 64.91
CA SER A 16 -15.31 -48.17 65.43
C SER A 16 -15.23 -46.65 65.19
N ILE A 17 -15.81 -46.17 64.07
CA ILE A 17 -15.87 -44.74 63.73
C ILE A 17 -16.91 -44.03 64.61
N LEU A 18 -18.02 -44.70 64.92
CA LEU A 18 -19.05 -44.13 65.79
C LEU A 18 -18.57 -43.96 67.24
N ALA A 19 -17.69 -44.84 67.73
CA ALA A 19 -17.13 -44.76 69.08
C ALA A 19 -16.13 -43.61 69.28
N THR A 20 -15.49 -43.12 68.22
CA THR A 20 -14.46 -42.06 68.28
C THR A 20 -15.02 -40.65 68.10
N ARG A 21 -16.34 -40.49 67.91
CA ARG A 21 -16.96 -39.25 67.47
C ARG A 21 -17.55 -38.42 68.63
N SER A 22 -16.73 -38.05 69.60
CA SER A 22 -17.14 -37.13 70.68
C SER A 22 -16.20 -35.93 70.83
N VAL A 23 -15.86 -35.22 69.74
CA VAL A 23 -15.33 -33.86 69.85
C VAL A 23 -15.84 -33.00 68.67
N ASN A 24 -16.77 -32.11 69.01
CA ASN A 24 -17.11 -30.83 68.37
C ASN A 24 -17.23 -30.76 66.84
N LEU A 25 -18.41 -31.07 66.32
CA LEU A 25 -18.94 -30.52 65.07
C LEU A 25 -20.34 -29.92 65.34
N PRO A 26 -20.71 -28.76 64.78
CA PRO A 26 -21.93 -28.06 65.14
C PRO A 26 -23.17 -28.69 64.48
N HIS A 27 -24.25 -28.71 65.26
CA HIS A 27 -25.63 -29.06 64.93
C HIS A 27 -25.92 -30.47 64.37
N LYS A 28 -26.68 -31.23 65.18
CA LYS A 28 -27.35 -32.48 64.84
C LYS A 28 -28.15 -32.36 63.53
N VAL A 29 -27.64 -32.94 62.45
CA VAL A 29 -28.48 -33.38 61.34
C VAL A 29 -29.02 -34.75 61.75
N ASN A 30 -30.28 -34.79 62.19
CA ASN A 30 -31.00 -36.04 62.45
C ASN A 30 -31.35 -36.70 61.11
N GLY A 31 -30.37 -37.39 60.53
CA GLY A 31 -30.53 -38.22 59.34
C GLY A 31 -29.28 -39.07 59.21
N GLU A 32 -29.45 -40.37 58.92
CA GLU A 32 -28.32 -41.25 58.58
C GLU A 32 -27.44 -40.54 57.55
N PRO A 33 -26.11 -40.46 57.75
CA PRO A 33 -25.23 -39.88 56.75
C PRO A 33 -25.46 -40.64 55.44
N TRP A 34 -25.63 -39.90 54.34
CA TRP A 34 -26.00 -40.45 53.02
C TRP A 34 -24.85 -41.23 52.35
N LEU A 35 -24.17 -42.11 53.10
CA LEU A 35 -23.12 -43.01 52.61
C LEU A 35 -23.68 -44.03 51.62
N ARG A 36 -24.99 -44.30 51.63
CA ARG A 36 -25.69 -45.15 50.67
C ARG A 36 -25.67 -44.59 49.23
N LEU A 37 -25.41 -43.29 49.06
CA LEU A 37 -25.26 -42.65 47.74
C LEU A 37 -23.87 -42.80 47.13
N LEU A 38 -22.85 -43.21 47.90
CA LEU A 38 -21.49 -43.44 47.35
C LEU A 38 -21.45 -44.59 46.33
N ASN A 39 -22.42 -45.50 46.38
CA ASN A 39 -22.55 -46.63 45.46
C ASN A 39 -23.85 -46.55 44.62
N ALA A 40 -24.43 -45.36 44.48
CA ALA A 40 -25.61 -45.15 43.64
C ALA A 40 -25.19 -45.24 42.15
N PRO A 41 -25.87 -46.04 41.31
CA PRO A 41 -25.51 -46.21 39.90
C PRO A 41 -25.62 -44.92 39.06
N SER A 42 -26.25 -43.88 39.60
CA SER A 42 -26.34 -42.54 39.03
C SER A 42 -25.04 -41.72 39.11
N PHE A 43 -24.11 -42.05 40.01
CA PHE A 43 -22.82 -41.36 40.14
C PHE A 43 -21.68 -42.26 39.66
N ARG A 44 -20.93 -41.81 38.64
CA ARG A 44 -19.71 -42.50 38.18
C ARG A 44 -18.50 -42.00 38.97
N LEU A 45 -17.54 -42.88 39.21
CA LEU A 45 -16.24 -42.53 39.77
C LEU A 45 -15.58 -41.44 38.88
N PRO A 46 -15.07 -40.34 39.46
CA PRO A 46 -14.37 -39.33 38.69
C PRO A 46 -13.08 -39.92 38.13
N VAL A 47 -12.77 -39.59 36.87
CA VAL A 47 -11.49 -39.95 36.25
C VAL A 47 -10.37 -39.12 36.90
N ASN A 48 -9.19 -39.71 37.05
CA ASN A 48 -8.02 -39.00 37.57
C ASN A 48 -7.58 -37.89 36.59
N SER A 49 -7.85 -36.63 36.93
CA SER A 49 -7.51 -35.45 36.12
C SER A 49 -6.01 -35.28 35.91
N ALA A 50 -5.18 -35.60 36.91
CA ALA A 50 -3.73 -35.49 36.80
C ALA A 50 -3.16 -36.42 35.71
N LEU A 51 -3.77 -37.60 35.53
CA LEU A 51 -3.39 -38.54 34.47
C LEU A 51 -3.83 -38.03 33.09
N LEU A 52 -5.02 -37.43 32.99
CA LEU A 52 -5.49 -36.79 31.76
C LEU A 52 -4.59 -35.60 31.36
N ASP A 53 -4.12 -34.79 32.31
CA ASP A 53 -3.22 -33.66 32.05
C ASP A 53 -1.83 -34.11 31.56
N ILE A 54 -1.36 -35.28 32.00
CA ILE A 54 -0.11 -35.87 31.49
C ILE A 54 -0.32 -36.31 30.04
N TRP A 55 -1.43 -37.01 29.75
CA TRP A 55 -1.76 -37.42 28.38
C TRP A 55 -1.91 -36.22 27.45
N GLY A 56 -2.60 -35.16 27.87
CA GLY A 56 -2.74 -33.92 27.10
C GLY A 56 -1.40 -33.24 26.83
N ARG A 57 -0.49 -33.21 27.82
CA ARG A 57 0.87 -32.68 27.63
C ARG A 57 1.69 -33.51 26.65
N VAL A 58 1.67 -34.84 26.77
CA VAL A 58 2.41 -35.72 25.85
C VAL A 58 1.89 -35.57 24.42
N ASP A 59 0.57 -35.53 24.23
CA ASP A 59 -0.04 -35.39 22.90
C ASP A 59 0.30 -34.04 22.25
N LEU A 60 0.22 -32.93 23.01
CA LEU A 60 0.62 -31.61 22.53
C LEU A 60 2.11 -31.57 22.14
N ARG A 61 2.99 -32.14 22.97
CA ARG A 61 4.44 -32.18 22.69
C ARG A 61 4.75 -33.03 21.46
N LEU A 62 4.08 -34.17 21.31
CA LEU A 62 4.22 -35.05 20.15
C LEU A 62 3.70 -34.36 18.88
N SER A 63 2.58 -33.65 18.96
CA SER A 63 2.05 -32.86 17.85
C SER A 63 3.01 -31.75 17.42
N ASN A 64 3.60 -31.01 18.36
CA ASN A 64 4.59 -29.98 18.06
C ASN A 64 5.83 -30.57 17.35
N LEU A 65 6.32 -31.72 17.83
CA LEU A 65 7.45 -32.43 17.18
C LEU A 65 7.09 -32.89 15.76
N ARG A 66 5.84 -33.33 15.52
CA ARG A 66 5.38 -33.78 14.20
C ARG A 66 5.21 -32.63 13.20
N HIS A 67 4.86 -31.43 13.65
CA HIS A 67 4.56 -30.28 12.80
C HIS A 67 5.67 -29.22 12.74
N ASN A 68 6.89 -29.57 13.20
CA ASN A 68 8.04 -28.66 13.22
C ASN A 68 7.74 -27.35 13.98
N LEU A 69 7.11 -27.48 15.15
CA LEU A 69 6.79 -26.38 16.06
C LEU A 69 7.73 -26.41 17.29
N THR A 70 7.92 -25.26 17.92
CA THR A 70 8.61 -25.14 19.21
C THR A 70 7.78 -25.70 20.36
N LEU A 71 8.36 -25.73 21.57
CA LEU A 71 7.65 -26.09 22.80
C LEU A 71 6.38 -25.25 23.01
N ASP A 72 6.38 -23.99 22.57
CA ASP A 72 5.25 -23.07 22.72
C ASP A 72 4.29 -23.10 21.52
N GLY A 73 4.52 -23.98 20.52
CA GLY A 73 3.66 -24.12 19.33
C GLY A 73 3.96 -23.14 18.19
N LYS A 74 5.10 -22.44 18.21
CA LYS A 74 5.51 -21.53 17.13
C LYS A 74 6.22 -22.32 16.01
N PRO A 75 5.94 -22.07 14.72
CA PRO A 75 6.62 -22.76 13.63
C PRO A 75 8.13 -22.43 13.60
N LEU A 76 8.97 -23.46 13.47
CA LEU A 76 10.42 -23.31 13.34
C LEU A 76 10.85 -22.91 11.92
N GLN A 77 10.04 -23.24 10.91
CA GLN A 77 10.28 -22.88 9.53
C GLN A 77 9.60 -21.53 9.20
N LEU A 78 10.38 -20.59 8.67
CA LEU A 78 9.86 -19.32 8.16
C LEU A 78 8.91 -19.58 6.98
N SER A 79 7.77 -18.89 6.94
CA SER A 79 6.84 -18.96 5.81
C SER A 79 7.50 -18.45 4.53
N LEU A 80 7.31 -19.15 3.41
CA LEU A 80 7.73 -18.68 2.09
C LEU A 80 6.91 -17.44 1.70
N TYR A 81 7.59 -16.36 1.33
CA TYR A 81 6.94 -15.16 0.81
C TYR A 81 6.52 -15.40 -0.65
N GLU A 82 5.27 -15.08 -0.99
CA GLU A 82 4.77 -15.16 -2.37
C GLU A 82 5.27 -13.96 -3.19
N PRO A 83 5.80 -14.15 -4.41
CA PRO A 83 6.23 -13.04 -5.26
C PRO A 83 5.02 -12.23 -5.74
N ALA A 84 5.13 -10.89 -5.74
CA ALA A 84 4.08 -9.99 -6.21
C ALA A 84 3.78 -10.18 -7.71
N ALA A 85 2.51 -10.07 -8.10
CA ALA A 85 2.08 -10.17 -9.49
C ALA A 85 2.67 -9.06 -10.39
N ASN A 86 3.01 -9.39 -11.63
CA ASN A 86 3.65 -8.47 -12.58
C ASN A 86 2.59 -7.65 -13.38
N PRO A 87 2.60 -6.30 -13.33
CA PRO A 87 1.58 -5.44 -13.96
C PRO A 87 1.66 -5.34 -15.49
N LEU A 88 2.68 -5.89 -16.14
CA LEU A 88 2.94 -5.71 -17.58
C LEU A 88 2.05 -6.55 -18.52
N ASP A 89 1.26 -7.48 -17.99
CA ASP A 89 0.45 -8.38 -18.83
C ASP A 89 -0.78 -7.69 -19.47
N LEU A 90 -1.27 -6.59 -18.90
CA LEU A 90 -2.38 -5.80 -19.47
C LEU A 90 -1.97 -5.01 -20.74
N LEU A 91 -0.70 -4.61 -20.84
CA LEU A 91 -0.18 -3.79 -21.94
C LEU A 91 -0.05 -4.57 -23.25
N ARG A 92 0.17 -5.89 -23.19
CA ARG A 92 0.32 -6.74 -24.38
C ARG A 92 -1.00 -7.01 -25.09
N ALA A 93 -2.14 -6.96 -24.40
CA ALA A 93 -3.45 -7.23 -24.98
C ALA A 93 -3.96 -6.09 -25.89
N GLN A 94 -3.48 -4.86 -25.70
CA GLN A 94 -4.01 -3.68 -26.40
C GLN A 94 -3.38 -3.44 -27.79
N LEU A 95 -2.22 -4.04 -28.09
CA LEU A 95 -1.42 -3.72 -29.28
C LEU A 95 -1.79 -4.53 -30.55
N ALA A 96 -2.72 -5.48 -30.47
CA ALA A 96 -2.92 -6.50 -31.50
C ALA A 96 -3.94 -6.19 -32.62
N GLY A 97 -4.49 -4.97 -32.72
CA GLY A 97 -5.63 -4.70 -33.61
C GLY A 97 -5.47 -3.56 -34.61
N ARG A 98 -4.78 -3.75 -35.74
CA ARG A 98 -4.89 -2.86 -36.94
C ARG A 98 -4.65 -3.62 -38.25
N SER A 99 -5.64 -3.64 -39.16
CA SER A 99 -5.51 -4.11 -40.54
C SER A 99 -6.11 -3.09 -41.52
N SER A 100 -5.48 -2.92 -42.68
CA SER A 100 -5.79 -1.90 -43.69
C SER A 100 -6.49 -2.50 -44.90
N ALA A 101 -7.66 -1.98 -45.26
CA ALA A 101 -8.34 -2.32 -46.52
C ALA A 101 -7.96 -1.29 -47.61
N GLN A 102 -7.59 -1.77 -48.80
CA GLN A 102 -7.33 -0.92 -49.97
C GLN A 102 -8.63 -0.63 -50.71
N ARG A 103 -8.91 0.65 -50.92
CA ARG A 103 -10.04 1.12 -51.73
C ARG A 103 -9.69 1.12 -53.21
N ARG A 104 -10.58 0.59 -54.06
CA ARG A 104 -10.49 0.74 -55.52
C ARG A 104 -11.36 1.92 -55.97
N LEU A 105 -10.73 2.92 -56.59
CA LEU A 105 -11.41 4.04 -57.22
C LEU A 105 -11.83 3.63 -58.64
N GLY A 106 -13.13 3.75 -58.93
CA GLY A 106 -13.71 3.53 -60.26
C GLY A 106 -14.43 4.78 -60.71
N SER A 107 -13.75 5.65 -61.43
CA SER A 107 -14.38 6.69 -62.26
C SER A 107 -13.46 6.97 -63.44
N LEU A 108 -13.99 6.80 -64.65
CA LEU A 108 -13.28 7.07 -65.90
C LEU A 108 -13.05 8.58 -66.02
N ALA A 109 -11.80 9.01 -66.17
CA ALA A 109 -11.47 10.42 -66.32
C ALA A 109 -12.15 11.01 -67.56
N ILE A 110 -13.08 11.95 -67.35
CA ILE A 110 -13.73 12.71 -68.43
C ILE A 110 -12.74 13.79 -68.88
N ILE A 111 -12.49 13.89 -70.19
CA ILE A 111 -11.64 14.94 -70.78
C ILE A 111 -12.42 16.28 -70.75
N PRO A 112 -11.99 17.28 -69.95
CA PRO A 112 -12.63 18.60 -69.91
C PRO A 112 -12.47 19.40 -71.22
N PRO A 113 -13.35 20.38 -71.47
CA PRO A 113 -13.26 21.25 -72.66
C PRO A 113 -12.13 22.29 -72.60
N TYR A 114 -11.54 22.52 -71.43
CA TYR A 114 -10.44 23.48 -71.24
C TYR A 114 -9.07 22.85 -71.49
N ARG A 115 -8.12 23.67 -71.96
CA ARG A 115 -6.73 23.27 -72.17
C ARG A 115 -5.94 23.13 -70.87
N PHE A 116 -4.88 22.32 -70.89
CA PHE A 116 -4.02 22.01 -69.74
C PHE A 116 -3.51 23.29 -69.04
N ARG A 117 -2.97 24.24 -69.80
CA ARG A 117 -2.45 25.52 -69.27
C ARG A 117 -3.50 26.34 -68.52
N ALA A 118 -4.77 26.26 -68.91
CA ALA A 118 -5.86 26.99 -68.25
C ALA A 118 -6.39 26.24 -67.01
N MET A 119 -6.25 24.91 -67.00
CA MET A 119 -6.74 24.05 -65.93
C MET A 119 -5.77 23.94 -64.76
N LEU A 120 -4.46 23.81 -65.05
CA LEU A 120 -3.40 23.61 -64.07
C LEU A 120 -3.44 24.57 -62.86
N PRO A 121 -3.47 25.91 -63.03
CA PRO A 121 -3.49 26.82 -61.88
C PRO A 121 -4.76 26.70 -61.03
N ARG A 122 -5.90 26.33 -61.63
CA ARG A 122 -7.16 26.12 -60.90
C ARG A 122 -7.07 24.89 -60.01
N VAL A 123 -6.47 23.81 -60.53
CA VAL A 123 -6.29 22.57 -59.77
C VAL A 123 -5.22 22.71 -58.70
N GLN A 124 -4.13 23.44 -58.97
CA GLN A 124 -3.13 23.77 -57.94
C GLN A 124 -3.77 24.50 -56.75
N ASN A 125 -4.62 25.52 -56.99
CA ASN A 125 -5.35 26.20 -55.93
C ASN A 125 -6.32 25.28 -55.16
N ALA A 126 -6.96 24.34 -55.86
CA ALA A 126 -7.86 23.36 -55.25
C ALA A 126 -7.08 22.37 -54.35
N VAL A 127 -5.90 21.92 -54.78
CA VAL A 127 -5.00 21.09 -53.96
C VAL A 127 -4.47 21.86 -52.76
N GLU A 128 -4.14 23.15 -52.90
CA GLU A 128 -3.73 23.98 -51.75
C GLU A 128 -4.84 24.15 -50.72
N THR A 129 -6.09 24.26 -51.17
CA THR A 129 -7.25 24.26 -50.28
C THR A 129 -7.37 22.92 -49.55
N LEU A 130 -7.13 21.80 -50.24
CA LEU A 130 -7.12 20.47 -49.63
C LEU A 130 -6.02 20.30 -48.58
N ILE A 131 -4.80 20.78 -48.84
CA ILE A 131 -3.68 20.78 -47.88
C ILE A 131 -4.08 21.56 -46.62
N ARG A 132 -4.64 22.78 -46.79
CA ARG A 132 -5.11 23.59 -45.67
C ARG A 132 -6.18 22.87 -44.83
N PHE A 133 -7.09 22.14 -45.48
CA PHE A 133 -8.09 21.33 -44.77
C PHE A 133 -7.46 20.17 -44.00
N GLY A 134 -6.46 19.49 -44.58
CA GLY A 134 -5.68 18.45 -43.89
C GLY A 134 -4.96 18.98 -42.65
N ASP A 135 -4.35 20.17 -42.75
CA ASP A 135 -3.72 20.85 -41.61
C ASP A 135 -4.71 21.21 -40.50
N GLN A 136 -5.91 21.69 -40.86
CA GLN A 136 -6.97 21.99 -39.90
C GLN A 136 -7.47 20.73 -39.18
N VAL A 137 -7.69 19.63 -39.91
CA VAL A 137 -8.06 18.34 -39.33
C VAL A 137 -7.00 17.87 -38.33
N ARG A 138 -5.71 17.87 -38.74
CA ARG A 138 -4.60 17.52 -37.85
C ARG A 138 -4.56 18.40 -36.60
N GLY A 139 -4.71 19.72 -36.76
CA GLY A 139 -4.74 20.66 -35.65
C GLY A 139 -5.87 20.38 -34.65
N TYR A 140 -7.08 20.08 -35.14
CA TYR A 140 -8.20 19.72 -34.27
C TYR A 140 -8.02 18.37 -33.59
N MET A 141 -7.41 17.38 -34.24
CA MET A 141 -7.03 16.10 -33.61
C MET A 141 -6.08 16.34 -32.43
N GLU A 142 -5.01 17.10 -32.65
CA GLU A 142 -4.03 17.41 -31.59
C GLU A 142 -4.67 18.19 -30.43
N GLN A 143 -5.51 19.18 -30.73
CA GLN A 143 -6.18 19.99 -29.70
C GLN A 143 -7.19 19.18 -28.89
N ARG A 144 -7.95 18.29 -29.53
CA ARG A 144 -8.84 17.35 -28.84
C ARG A 144 -8.06 16.45 -27.89
N ASP A 145 -6.99 15.83 -28.38
CA ASP A 145 -6.23 14.86 -27.59
C ASP A 145 -5.50 15.54 -26.42
N ARG A 146 -4.97 16.75 -26.61
CA ARG A 146 -4.42 17.58 -25.52
C ARG A 146 -5.49 17.94 -24.49
N ALA A 147 -6.65 18.43 -24.92
CA ALA A 147 -7.75 18.78 -24.01
C ALA A 147 -8.25 17.57 -23.21
N HIS A 148 -8.31 16.39 -23.84
CA HIS A 148 -8.68 15.15 -23.18
C HIS A 148 -7.61 14.66 -22.19
N GLN A 149 -6.33 14.76 -22.56
CA GLN A 149 -5.22 14.43 -21.68
C GLN A 149 -5.19 15.34 -20.45
N GLU A 150 -5.39 16.65 -20.61
CA GLU A 150 -5.48 17.60 -19.49
C GLU A 150 -6.58 17.21 -18.51
N GLU A 151 -7.78 16.86 -19.02
CA GLU A 151 -8.91 16.42 -18.22
C GLU A 151 -8.58 15.13 -17.44
N MET A 152 -7.98 14.15 -18.10
CA MET A 152 -7.58 12.88 -17.50
C MET A 152 -6.50 13.05 -16.43
N GLN A 153 -5.50 13.90 -16.68
CA GLN A 153 -4.46 14.21 -15.70
C GLN A 153 -5.08 14.82 -14.44
N GLN A 154 -6.05 15.72 -14.59
CA GLN A 154 -6.72 16.34 -13.44
C GLN A 154 -7.67 15.38 -12.72
N SER A 155 -8.33 14.45 -13.41
CA SER A 155 -9.08 13.39 -12.72
C SER A 155 -8.17 12.50 -11.87
N HIS A 156 -6.98 12.14 -12.36
CA HIS A 156 -6.02 11.39 -11.56
C HIS A 156 -5.53 12.16 -10.33
N VAL A 157 -5.33 13.48 -10.44
CA VAL A 157 -4.98 14.33 -9.28
C VAL A 157 -6.09 14.32 -8.23
N LEU A 158 -7.36 14.39 -8.66
CA LEU A 158 -8.50 14.28 -7.76
C LEU A 158 -8.56 12.92 -7.06
N ASP A 159 -8.39 11.83 -7.80
CA ASP A 159 -8.38 10.48 -7.23
C ASP A 159 -7.24 10.32 -6.19
N LEU A 160 -6.04 10.82 -6.52
CA LEU A 160 -4.88 10.83 -5.62
C LEU A 160 -5.09 11.70 -4.37
N SER A 161 -5.84 12.78 -4.49
CA SER A 161 -6.13 13.67 -3.35
C SER A 161 -6.94 12.95 -2.26
N GLY A 162 -7.83 12.02 -2.65
CA GLY A 162 -8.60 11.19 -1.71
C GLY A 162 -7.70 10.29 -0.87
N PHE A 163 -6.74 9.61 -1.52
CA PHE A 163 -5.73 8.79 -0.81
C PHE A 163 -4.85 9.64 0.12
N THR A 164 -4.48 10.85 -0.32
CA THR A 164 -3.68 11.76 0.49
C THR A 164 -4.43 12.16 1.77
N GLN A 165 -5.73 12.45 1.68
CA GLN A 165 -6.53 12.77 2.86
C GLN A 165 -6.67 11.58 3.82
N ALA A 166 -6.95 10.39 3.29
CA ALA A 166 -7.02 9.17 4.09
C ALA A 166 -5.70 8.93 4.84
N LEU A 167 -4.56 9.11 4.16
CA LEU A 167 -3.23 9.00 4.78
C LEU A 167 -3.03 10.02 5.92
N GLN A 168 -3.47 11.27 5.73
CA GLN A 168 -3.36 12.29 6.78
C GLN A 168 -4.27 12.00 7.98
N VAL A 169 -5.45 11.42 7.76
CA VAL A 169 -6.34 10.95 8.86
C VAL A 169 -5.67 9.85 9.67
N GLU A 170 -5.09 8.85 9.00
CA GLU A 170 -4.36 7.77 9.68
C GLU A 170 -3.12 8.30 10.42
N ALA A 171 -2.40 9.28 9.86
CA ALA A 171 -1.28 9.93 10.53
C ALA A 171 -1.70 10.67 11.82
N ILE A 172 -2.88 11.32 11.81
CA ILE A 172 -3.43 11.95 13.03
C ILE A 172 -3.77 10.87 14.06
N ALA A 173 -4.46 9.79 13.66
CA ALA A 173 -4.82 8.69 14.55
C ALA A 173 -3.57 8.05 15.18
N GLN A 174 -2.52 7.82 14.39
CA GLN A 174 -1.23 7.34 14.89
C GLN A 174 -0.59 8.30 15.90
N SER A 175 -0.61 9.60 15.61
CA SER A 175 -0.05 10.61 16.52
C SER A 175 -0.82 10.68 17.84
N GLU A 176 -2.16 10.61 17.80
CA GLU A 176 -3.01 10.59 18.99
C GLU A 176 -2.76 9.33 19.83
N LYS A 177 -2.58 8.16 19.19
CA LYS A 177 -2.19 6.92 19.89
C LYS A 177 -0.81 7.00 20.52
N THR A 178 0.11 7.74 19.91
CA THR A 178 1.44 7.99 20.49
C THR A 178 1.33 8.86 21.76
N VAL A 179 0.45 9.87 21.77
CA VAL A 179 0.17 10.66 22.98
C VAL A 179 -0.41 9.78 24.09
N GLU A 180 -1.38 8.92 23.78
CA GLU A 180 -1.99 7.99 24.74
C GLU A 180 -0.94 7.03 25.35
N MET A 181 -0.03 6.51 24.52
CA MET A 181 1.08 5.67 24.97
C MET A 181 2.02 6.42 25.93
N LEU A 182 2.41 7.66 25.60
CA LEU A 182 3.26 8.48 26.46
C LEU A 182 2.57 8.83 27.78
N GLN A 183 1.26 9.09 27.77
CA GLN A 183 0.47 9.30 28.99
C GLN A 183 0.46 8.05 29.88
N SER A 184 0.30 6.86 29.29
CA SER A 184 0.41 5.60 30.05
C SER A 184 1.81 5.41 30.65
N SER A 185 2.86 5.79 29.92
CA SER A 185 4.23 5.78 30.46
C SER A 185 4.40 6.75 31.63
N SER A 186 3.88 7.97 31.51
CA SER A 186 3.88 8.98 32.58
C SER A 186 3.18 8.46 33.85
N ASN A 187 2.01 7.81 33.70
CA ASN A 187 1.29 7.22 34.83
C ASN A 187 2.12 6.13 35.53
N LYS A 188 2.83 5.27 34.79
CA LYS A 188 3.72 4.26 35.38
C LYS A 188 4.87 4.89 36.18
N ILE A 189 5.43 5.98 35.68
CA ILE A 189 6.48 6.72 36.40
C ILE A 189 5.88 7.38 37.65
N GLN A 190 4.65 7.90 37.56
CA GLN A 190 3.95 8.47 38.71
C GLN A 190 3.69 7.44 39.81
N ASP A 191 3.31 6.21 39.44
CA ASP A 191 3.16 5.11 40.40
C ASP A 191 4.49 4.82 41.11
N ARG A 192 5.61 4.86 40.37
CA ARG A 192 6.95 4.69 40.94
C ARG A 192 7.33 5.83 41.89
N VAL A 193 6.98 7.08 41.55
CA VAL A 193 7.15 8.24 42.43
C VAL A 193 6.34 8.07 43.72
N ASN A 194 5.07 7.65 43.60
CA ASN A 194 4.21 7.40 44.76
C ASN A 194 4.77 6.29 45.64
N TYR A 195 5.25 5.20 45.04
CA TYR A 195 5.87 4.07 45.74
C TYR A 195 7.09 4.49 46.57
N TYR A 196 8.07 5.15 45.96
CA TYR A 196 9.26 5.60 46.70
C TYR A 196 8.95 6.69 47.72
N THR A 197 7.95 7.54 47.46
CA THR A 197 7.49 8.54 48.44
C THR A 197 6.90 7.86 49.68
N ALA A 198 6.05 6.84 49.50
CA ALA A 198 5.49 6.07 50.62
C ALA A 198 6.59 5.36 51.43
N LEU A 199 7.58 4.79 50.74
CA LEU A 199 8.67 4.06 51.35
C LEU A 199 9.61 4.97 52.18
N ILE A 200 9.88 6.19 51.70
CA ILE A 200 10.67 7.21 52.44
C ILE A 200 9.89 7.76 53.65
N GLN A 201 8.56 7.86 53.55
CA GLN A 201 7.70 8.29 54.66
C GLN A 201 7.61 7.24 55.78
N GLU A 202 7.58 5.95 55.42
CA GLU A 202 7.61 4.86 56.39
C GLU A 202 8.99 4.73 57.07
N ASP A 203 10.07 5.02 56.33
CA ASP A 203 11.47 5.00 56.76
C ASP A 203 11.93 3.61 57.24
N VAL A 204 11.74 3.33 58.53
CA VAL A 204 12.02 2.03 59.15
C VAL A 204 10.72 1.41 59.60
N SER A 205 10.43 0.21 59.10
CA SER A 205 9.20 -0.51 59.42
C SER A 205 9.09 -0.80 60.91
N THR A 206 7.87 -1.03 61.39
CA THR A 206 7.65 -1.36 62.81
C THR A 206 8.36 -2.66 63.22
N ALA A 207 8.51 -3.61 62.30
CA ALA A 207 9.24 -4.85 62.53
C ALA A 207 10.75 -4.62 62.63
N GLU A 208 11.34 -3.80 61.75
CA GLU A 208 12.77 -3.44 61.80
C GLU A 208 13.10 -2.65 63.07
N LYS A 209 12.24 -1.71 63.51
CA LYS A 209 12.39 -1.02 64.80
C LYS A 209 12.38 -2.01 65.97
N LYS A 210 11.43 -2.96 65.97
CA LYS A 210 11.39 -4.02 66.98
C LYS A 210 12.65 -4.89 66.96
N GLN A 211 13.16 -5.23 65.78
CA GLN A 211 14.38 -6.02 65.64
C GLN A 211 15.58 -5.32 66.30
N ILE A 212 15.80 -4.02 66.05
CA ILE A 212 16.88 -3.25 66.69
C ILE A 212 16.72 -3.28 68.22
N THR A 213 15.52 -3.02 68.73
CA THR A 213 15.28 -3.02 70.19
C THR A 213 15.42 -4.40 70.83
N ALA A 214 14.96 -5.46 70.17
CA ALA A 214 15.08 -6.83 70.64
C ALA A 214 16.54 -7.31 70.62
N HIS A 215 17.32 -6.90 69.62
CA HIS A 215 18.75 -7.16 69.54
C HIS A 215 19.51 -6.50 70.70
N SER A 216 19.21 -5.22 70.99
CA SER A 216 19.77 -4.50 72.13
C SER A 216 19.39 -5.14 73.49
N ALA A 217 18.13 -5.54 73.65
CA ALA A 217 17.67 -6.23 74.87
C ALA A 217 18.33 -7.60 75.04
N ALA A 218 18.40 -8.43 73.99
CA ALA A 218 19.08 -9.72 74.00
C ALA A 218 20.57 -9.58 74.30
N ASN A 219 21.23 -8.55 73.78
CA ASN A 219 22.61 -8.22 74.07
C ASN A 219 22.83 -7.94 75.57
N SER A 220 22.00 -7.07 76.16
CA SER A 220 22.10 -6.76 77.60
C SER A 220 21.97 -8.01 78.50
N LEU A 221 21.10 -8.94 78.12
CA LEU A 221 20.92 -10.22 78.81
C LEU A 221 22.14 -11.15 78.64
N ASN A 222 22.79 -11.15 77.48
CA ASN A 222 23.98 -11.96 77.21
C ASN A 222 25.20 -11.47 78.01
N ILE A 223 25.41 -10.15 78.11
CA ILE A 223 26.45 -9.54 78.97
C ILE A 223 26.18 -9.88 80.45
N ALA A 224 24.92 -9.78 80.89
CA ALA A 224 24.55 -10.15 82.26
C ALA A 224 24.79 -11.65 82.53
N ALA A 225 24.44 -12.52 81.58
CA ALA A 225 24.66 -13.96 81.69
C ALA A 225 26.16 -14.31 81.79
N THR A 226 27.00 -13.70 80.95
CA THR A 226 28.47 -13.90 81.00
C THR A 226 29.11 -13.36 82.28
N ALA A 227 28.56 -12.31 82.89
CA ALA A 227 28.96 -11.85 84.21
C ALA A 227 28.60 -12.86 85.31
N VAL A 228 27.42 -13.48 85.23
CA VAL A 228 26.99 -14.54 86.16
C VAL A 228 27.85 -15.81 86.00
N THR A 229 28.21 -16.21 84.76
CA THR A 229 29.12 -17.35 84.56
C THR A 229 30.52 -17.07 85.11
N ALA A 230 31.05 -15.85 84.93
CA ALA A 230 32.31 -15.43 85.54
C ALA A 230 32.28 -15.54 87.08
N ALA A 231 31.20 -15.09 87.72
CA ALA A 231 31.01 -15.26 89.16
C ALA A 231 30.91 -16.74 89.56
N GLY A 232 30.21 -17.56 88.77
CA GLY A 232 30.14 -19.02 88.95
C GLY A 232 31.52 -19.68 88.91
N HIS A 233 32.41 -19.28 87.99
CA HIS A 233 33.79 -19.78 87.96
C HIS A 233 34.58 -19.42 89.23
N LEU A 234 34.33 -18.26 89.86
CA LEU A 234 34.96 -17.91 91.13
C LEU A 234 34.46 -18.77 92.29
N THR A 235 33.19 -19.19 92.28
CA THR A 235 32.67 -20.12 93.32
C THR A 235 33.29 -21.50 93.27
N SER A 236 33.85 -21.92 92.12
CA SER A 236 34.56 -23.19 91.97
C SER A 236 35.90 -23.27 92.72
N LEU A 237 36.36 -22.14 93.30
CA LEU A 237 37.49 -22.11 94.23
C LEU A 237 37.15 -22.75 95.59
N ALA A 238 35.87 -22.75 95.97
CA ALA A 238 35.44 -23.36 97.22
C ALA A 238 35.61 -24.89 97.15
N PRO A 239 36.15 -25.55 98.18
CA PRO A 239 36.26 -26.99 98.20
C PRO A 239 34.87 -27.64 98.18
N ASN A 240 34.70 -28.71 97.40
CA ASN A 240 33.42 -29.42 97.24
C ASN A 240 33.48 -30.90 97.68
N ILE A 241 34.65 -31.41 98.06
CA ILE A 241 34.84 -32.74 98.65
C ILE A 241 35.20 -32.55 100.14
N PHE A 242 34.38 -33.13 101.02
CA PHE A 242 34.52 -33.06 102.47
C PHE A 242 34.55 -34.46 103.10
N GLY A 243 35.43 -34.71 104.06
CA GLY A 243 35.60 -36.01 104.72
C GLY A 243 37.07 -36.35 104.97
N THR A 244 37.47 -37.62 104.79
CA THR A 244 38.86 -38.08 104.95
C THR A 244 39.79 -37.68 103.80
N SER A 245 39.24 -37.10 102.72
CA SER A 245 39.99 -36.32 101.72
C SER A 245 39.37 -34.93 101.63
N SER A 246 40.20 -33.89 101.73
CA SER A 246 39.78 -32.48 101.64
C SER A 246 40.35 -31.88 100.35
N GLY A 247 39.49 -31.35 99.48
CA GLY A 247 39.91 -30.80 98.18
C GLY A 247 38.77 -30.59 97.19
N GLY A 248 39.12 -30.57 95.90
CA GLY A 248 38.16 -30.49 94.78
C GLY A 248 37.87 -29.08 94.25
N GLY A 249 38.44 -28.03 94.86
CA GLY A 249 38.41 -26.68 94.30
C GLY A 249 39.28 -26.55 93.05
N SER A 250 38.78 -25.86 92.02
CA SER A 250 39.49 -25.67 90.76
C SER A 250 40.34 -24.39 90.79
N TYR A 251 41.66 -24.54 90.84
CA TYR A 251 42.60 -23.41 90.75
C TYR A 251 42.58 -22.70 89.39
N ALA A 252 41.98 -23.31 88.36
CA ALA A 252 41.78 -22.69 87.06
C ALA A 252 40.61 -21.67 87.05
N GLY A 253 39.76 -21.66 88.10
CA GLY A 253 38.57 -20.80 88.21
C GLY A 253 38.82 -19.29 87.96
N PRO A 254 39.82 -18.65 88.59
CA PRO A 254 40.15 -17.24 88.35
C PRO A 254 40.56 -16.95 86.91
N ALA A 255 41.30 -17.86 86.27
CA ALA A 255 41.71 -17.71 84.87
C ALA A 255 40.50 -17.80 83.93
N PHE A 256 39.55 -18.71 84.20
CA PHE A 256 38.29 -18.80 83.45
C PHE A 256 37.36 -17.60 83.71
N ALA A 257 37.33 -17.04 84.91
CA ALA A 257 36.58 -15.83 85.22
C ALA A 257 37.15 -14.60 84.47
N ALA A 258 38.47 -14.45 84.44
CA ALA A 258 39.14 -13.41 83.66
C ALA A 258 38.92 -13.58 82.15
N ALA A 259 38.97 -14.82 81.64
CA ALA A 259 38.66 -15.12 80.24
C ALA A 259 37.19 -14.80 79.91
N SER A 260 36.24 -15.12 80.79
CA SER A 260 34.82 -14.78 80.63
C SER A 260 34.59 -13.27 80.63
N ALA A 261 35.32 -12.51 81.45
CA ALA A 261 35.25 -11.05 81.47
C ALA A 261 35.81 -10.42 80.18
N LEU A 262 36.93 -10.92 79.66
CA LEU A 262 37.48 -10.51 78.36
C LEU A 262 36.54 -10.90 77.20
N GLN A 263 35.88 -12.06 77.30
CA GLN A 263 34.90 -12.50 76.31
C GLN A 263 33.64 -11.63 76.35
N ALA A 264 33.15 -11.25 77.54
CA ALA A 264 32.02 -10.34 77.70
C ALA A 264 32.31 -8.95 77.10
N SER A 265 33.51 -8.40 77.32
CA SER A 265 33.90 -7.11 76.74
C SER A 265 34.07 -7.17 75.21
N ALA A 266 34.66 -8.26 74.69
CA ALA A 266 34.77 -8.49 73.24
C ALA A 266 33.40 -8.65 72.57
N GLN A 267 32.48 -9.41 73.19
CA GLN A 267 31.10 -9.56 72.69
C GLN A 267 30.35 -8.23 72.71
N GLY A 268 30.48 -7.44 73.79
CA GLY A 268 29.87 -6.10 73.85
C GLY A 268 30.35 -5.17 72.73
N LEU A 269 31.65 -5.19 72.39
CA LEU A 269 32.18 -4.40 71.26
C LEU A 269 31.65 -4.87 69.91
N LEU A 270 31.63 -6.17 69.64
CA LEU A 270 31.12 -6.73 68.38
C LEU A 270 29.62 -6.44 68.18
N MET A 271 28.82 -6.52 69.24
CA MET A 271 27.38 -6.29 69.18
C MET A 271 27.02 -4.82 68.90
N ASN A 272 27.80 -3.86 69.44
CA ASN A 272 27.66 -2.44 69.09
C ASN A 272 27.99 -2.21 67.60
N MET A 273 28.97 -2.93 67.06
CA MET A 273 29.32 -2.84 65.64
C MET A 273 28.22 -3.42 64.74
N GLU A 274 27.54 -4.50 65.17
CA GLU A 274 26.40 -5.08 64.46
C GLU A 274 25.21 -4.10 64.40
N GLU A 275 24.87 -3.44 65.52
CA GLU A 275 23.81 -2.41 65.55
C GLU A 275 24.14 -1.22 64.65
N LEU A 276 25.38 -0.71 64.71
CA LEU A 276 25.86 0.37 63.83
C LEU A 276 25.79 -0.04 62.35
N THR A 277 26.15 -1.29 62.05
CA THR A 277 26.11 -1.82 60.68
C THR A 277 24.67 -1.89 60.17
N LEU A 278 23.72 -2.36 60.97
CA LEU A 278 22.30 -2.41 60.61
C LEU A 278 21.72 -1.01 60.39
N ASN A 279 22.01 -0.07 61.29
CA ASN A 279 21.57 1.31 61.15
C ASN A 279 22.15 1.98 59.89
N GLU A 280 23.43 1.77 59.59
CA GLU A 280 24.04 2.27 58.36
C GLU A 280 23.45 1.64 57.10
N GLN A 281 23.07 0.36 57.13
CA GLN A 281 22.37 -0.27 56.01
C GLN A 281 21.00 0.36 55.75
N PHE A 282 20.21 0.62 56.80
CA PHE A 282 18.93 1.32 56.66
C PHE A 282 19.11 2.75 56.14
N ARG A 283 20.11 3.47 56.67
CA ARG A 283 20.44 4.83 56.21
C ARG A 283 20.84 4.85 54.73
N ARG A 284 21.69 3.92 54.27
CA ARG A 284 22.10 3.83 52.86
C ARG A 284 20.93 3.49 51.94
N ARG A 285 20.07 2.55 52.36
CA ARG A 285 18.84 2.19 51.64
C ARG A 285 17.93 3.41 51.47
N ARG A 286 17.79 4.24 52.50
CA ARG A 286 17.03 5.50 52.45
C ARG A 286 17.61 6.49 51.44
N VAL A 287 18.94 6.67 51.43
CA VAL A 287 19.62 7.52 50.45
C VAL A 287 19.39 7.01 49.02
N GLU A 288 19.44 5.69 48.81
CA GLU A 288 19.13 5.08 47.51
C GLU A 288 17.67 5.35 47.08
N TRP A 289 16.71 5.23 48.00
CA TRP A 289 15.32 5.57 47.71
C TRP A 289 15.12 7.05 47.38
N GLU A 290 15.78 7.96 48.10
CA GLU A 290 15.74 9.39 47.81
C GLU A 290 16.31 9.71 46.41
N PHE A 291 17.42 9.07 46.04
CA PHE A 291 18.00 9.18 44.71
C PHE A 291 17.03 8.65 43.63
N LEU A 292 16.45 7.47 43.82
CA LEU A 292 15.50 6.87 42.87
C LEU A 292 14.21 7.69 42.75
N LEU A 293 13.76 8.31 43.84
CA LEU A 293 12.64 9.25 43.82
C LEU A 293 12.98 10.49 42.99
N ALA A 294 14.14 11.10 43.22
CA ALA A 294 14.59 12.28 42.47
C ALA A 294 14.74 11.95 40.97
N GLN A 295 15.37 10.82 40.65
CA GLN A 295 15.49 10.31 39.29
C GLN A 295 14.11 10.10 38.65
N SER A 296 13.18 9.45 39.36
CA SER A 296 11.82 9.20 38.83
C SER A 296 11.04 10.48 38.56
N LYS A 297 11.24 11.53 39.38
CA LYS A 297 10.64 12.85 39.15
C LYS A 297 11.20 13.52 37.90
N ALA A 298 12.53 13.47 37.70
CA ALA A 298 13.16 14.00 36.50
C ALA A 298 12.72 13.24 35.23
N GLU A 299 12.65 11.91 35.28
CA GLU A 299 12.14 11.09 34.17
C GLU A 299 10.67 11.43 33.84
N ARG A 300 9.85 11.75 34.85
CA ARG A 300 8.47 12.20 34.62
C ARG A 300 8.42 13.54 33.89
N GLU A 301 9.22 14.51 34.32
CA GLU A 301 9.30 15.83 33.66
C GLU A 301 9.74 15.70 32.20
N GLU A 302 10.70 14.81 31.91
CA GLU A 302 11.10 14.51 30.54
C GLU A 302 9.95 13.97 29.69
N ILE A 303 9.19 12.98 30.19
CA ILE A 303 8.03 12.43 29.47
C ILE A 303 6.93 13.48 29.30
N GLU A 304 6.72 14.38 30.25
CA GLU A 304 5.76 15.49 30.11
C GLU A 304 6.16 16.43 28.96
N LEU A 305 7.44 16.77 28.82
CA LEU A 305 7.96 17.53 27.68
C LEU A 305 7.79 16.79 26.35
N GLN A 306 8.01 15.46 26.34
CA GLN A 306 7.77 14.63 25.16
C GLN A 306 6.29 14.61 24.76
N ILE A 307 5.36 14.57 25.74
CA ILE A 307 3.91 14.66 25.49
C ILE A 307 3.56 16.00 24.84
N GLU A 308 4.09 17.12 25.35
CA GLU A 308 3.84 18.44 24.74
C GLU A 308 4.40 18.52 23.31
N THR A 309 5.58 17.97 23.09
CA THR A 309 6.17 17.87 21.74
C THR A 309 5.29 17.06 20.80
N GLN A 310 4.75 15.93 21.27
CA GLN A 310 3.86 15.09 20.48
C GLN A 310 2.49 15.76 20.22
N LYS A 311 1.99 16.61 21.13
CA LYS A 311 0.79 17.43 20.88
C LYS A 311 1.03 18.46 19.77
N ILE A 312 2.22 19.07 19.72
CA ILE A 312 2.61 19.95 18.62
C ILE A 312 2.64 19.17 17.30
N ALA A 313 3.24 17.98 17.29
CA ALA A 313 3.24 17.10 16.11
C ALA A 313 1.82 16.73 15.64
N THR A 314 0.92 16.44 16.59
CA THR A 314 -0.51 16.19 16.30
C THR A 314 -1.19 17.41 15.67
N THR A 315 -0.88 18.61 16.17
CA THR A 315 -1.39 19.86 15.61
C THR A 315 -0.86 20.09 14.18
N ALA A 316 0.43 19.81 13.93
CA ALA A 316 1.02 19.88 12.60
C ALA A 316 0.38 18.88 11.61
N ALA A 317 0.06 17.67 12.06
CA ALA A 317 -0.67 16.68 11.26
C ALA A 317 -2.10 17.17 10.91
N LYS A 318 -2.80 17.82 11.86
CA LYS A 318 -4.12 18.44 11.62
C LYS A 318 -4.04 19.58 10.59
N ILE A 319 -3.00 20.40 10.65
CA ILE A 319 -2.74 21.45 9.63
C ILE A 319 -2.47 20.81 8.27
N SER A 320 -1.70 19.72 8.22
CA SER A 320 -1.41 18.99 6.97
C SER A 320 -2.67 18.38 6.34
N LEU A 321 -3.61 17.88 7.15
CA LEU A 321 -4.93 17.46 6.68
C LEU A 321 -5.72 18.62 6.08
N ALA A 322 -5.77 19.78 6.75
CA ALA A 322 -6.45 20.96 6.25
C ALA A 322 -5.83 21.46 4.92
N GLN A 323 -4.51 21.39 4.78
CA GLN A 323 -3.81 21.66 3.53
C GLN A 323 -4.22 20.67 2.42
N ALA A 324 -4.26 19.37 2.72
CA ALA A 324 -4.68 18.35 1.75
C ALA A 324 -6.15 18.53 1.29
N GLN A 325 -7.03 18.94 2.20
CA GLN A 325 -8.42 19.28 1.88
C GLN A 325 -8.52 20.51 0.98
N LYS A 326 -7.72 21.56 1.27
CA LYS A 326 -7.65 22.74 0.41
C LYS A 326 -7.09 22.43 -0.98
N ALA A 327 -6.06 21.58 -1.07
CA ALA A 327 -5.50 21.14 -2.34
C ALA A 327 -6.53 20.33 -3.16
N GLN A 328 -7.32 19.45 -2.53
CA GLN A 328 -8.43 18.77 -3.21
C GLN A 328 -9.48 19.76 -3.71
N ALA A 329 -9.89 20.73 -2.89
CA ALA A 329 -10.88 21.73 -3.30
C ALA A 329 -10.40 22.53 -4.52
N GLN A 330 -9.14 22.95 -4.52
CA GLN A 330 -8.52 23.65 -5.66
C GLN A 330 -8.44 22.76 -6.91
N ALA A 331 -8.06 21.49 -6.76
CA ALA A 331 -8.05 20.53 -7.86
C ALA A 331 -9.47 20.31 -8.43
N GLN A 332 -10.49 20.30 -7.57
CA GLN A 332 -11.88 20.13 -7.97
C GLN A 332 -12.41 21.35 -8.73
N GLU A 333 -12.07 22.56 -8.26
CA GLU A 333 -12.38 23.80 -8.97
C GLU A 333 -11.73 23.81 -10.36
N TYR A 334 -10.46 23.43 -10.46
CA TYR A 334 -9.74 23.36 -11.74
C TYR A 334 -10.33 22.30 -12.68
N TYR A 335 -10.65 21.11 -12.18
CA TYR A 335 -11.32 20.07 -12.97
C TYR A 335 -12.70 20.53 -13.48
N THR A 336 -13.47 21.19 -12.62
CA THR A 336 -14.79 21.74 -12.97
C THR A 336 -14.65 22.81 -14.07
N PHE A 337 -13.61 23.65 -13.98
CA PHE A 337 -13.28 24.60 -15.05
C PHE A 337 -12.95 23.89 -16.37
N LEU A 338 -12.11 22.85 -16.36
CA LEU A 338 -11.77 22.09 -17.57
C LEU A 338 -12.98 21.40 -18.20
N LYS A 339 -13.94 20.93 -17.39
CA LYS A 339 -15.19 20.34 -17.85
C LYS A 339 -16.15 21.35 -18.46
N ASN A 340 -16.24 22.54 -17.86
CA ASN A 340 -17.22 23.57 -18.23
C ASN A 340 -16.69 24.58 -19.26
N ARG A 341 -15.39 24.63 -19.54
CA ARG A 341 -14.82 25.55 -20.53
C ARG A 341 -15.37 25.27 -21.93
N ALA A 342 -15.62 26.33 -22.69
CA ALA A 342 -16.14 26.23 -24.06
C ALA A 342 -15.18 25.46 -25.00
N THR A 343 -13.87 25.67 -24.86
CA THR A 343 -12.81 25.00 -25.64
C THR A 343 -12.42 23.64 -25.04
N GLY A 344 -13.42 22.82 -24.72
CA GLY A 344 -13.23 21.46 -24.21
C GLY A 344 -12.99 20.41 -25.31
N ALA A 345 -12.72 19.17 -24.89
CA ALA A 345 -12.53 18.05 -25.82
C ALA A 345 -13.78 17.81 -26.71
N ALA A 346 -14.98 18.05 -26.18
CA ALA A 346 -16.24 17.91 -26.91
C ALA A 346 -16.33 18.86 -28.12
N LEU A 347 -15.90 20.12 -27.97
CA LEU A 347 -15.90 21.09 -29.06
C LEU A 347 -14.97 20.63 -30.19
N TYR A 348 -13.73 20.26 -29.85
CA TYR A 348 -12.75 19.81 -30.84
C TYR A 348 -13.15 18.49 -31.50
N GLN A 349 -13.80 17.59 -30.76
CA GLN A 349 -14.38 16.37 -31.35
C GLN A 349 -15.49 16.71 -32.36
N TRP A 350 -16.35 17.67 -32.03
CA TRP A 350 -17.38 18.14 -32.96
C TRP A 350 -16.77 18.80 -34.20
N LEU A 351 -15.83 19.74 -34.03
CA LEU A 351 -15.11 20.39 -35.13
C LEU A 351 -14.39 19.37 -36.03
N LEU A 352 -13.71 18.40 -35.42
CA LEU A 352 -13.05 17.32 -36.13
C LEU A 352 -14.06 16.52 -36.97
N SER A 353 -15.21 16.14 -36.41
CA SER A 353 -16.23 15.37 -37.14
C SER A 353 -16.77 16.10 -38.38
N GLN A 354 -17.02 17.41 -38.25
CA GLN A 354 -17.48 18.23 -39.36
C GLN A 354 -16.37 18.39 -40.41
N MET A 355 -15.15 18.70 -39.95
CA MET A 355 -14.04 18.99 -40.84
C MET A 355 -13.51 17.74 -41.57
N SER A 356 -13.48 16.58 -40.92
CA SER A 356 -13.12 15.32 -41.56
C SER A 356 -14.08 14.94 -42.68
N THR A 357 -15.39 15.23 -42.51
CA THR A 357 -16.40 15.01 -43.56
C THR A 357 -16.16 15.93 -44.76
N LEU A 358 -15.94 17.22 -44.51
CA LEU A 358 -15.63 18.21 -45.56
C LEU A 358 -14.30 17.89 -46.27
N TYR A 359 -13.29 17.48 -45.52
CA TYR A 359 -11.98 17.10 -46.05
C TYR A 359 -12.08 15.90 -47.00
N PHE A 360 -12.82 14.87 -46.60
CA PHE A 360 -13.03 13.68 -47.41
C PHE A 360 -13.79 13.99 -48.71
N GLN A 361 -14.86 14.78 -48.64
CA GLN A 361 -15.60 15.21 -49.83
C GLN A 361 -14.75 16.11 -50.75
N ALA A 362 -13.97 17.01 -50.17
CA ALA A 362 -13.04 17.86 -50.92
C ALA A 362 -11.97 17.03 -51.63
N TYR A 363 -11.46 15.97 -50.99
CA TYR A 363 -10.50 15.06 -51.60
C TYR A 363 -11.06 14.40 -52.86
N ASP A 364 -12.29 13.87 -52.83
CA ASP A 364 -12.91 13.23 -53.99
C ASP A 364 -13.05 14.20 -55.17
N VAL A 365 -13.48 15.45 -54.89
CA VAL A 365 -13.60 16.51 -55.91
C VAL A 365 -12.22 16.88 -56.46
N VAL A 366 -11.24 17.14 -55.60
CA VAL A 366 -9.89 17.54 -56.02
C VAL A 366 -9.20 16.43 -56.81
N LEU A 367 -9.34 15.17 -56.38
CA LEU A 367 -8.83 14.01 -57.10
C LEU A 367 -9.43 13.93 -58.50
N SER A 368 -10.74 14.12 -58.65
CA SER A 368 -11.40 14.13 -59.96
C SER A 368 -10.86 15.25 -60.86
N LEU A 369 -10.57 16.43 -60.30
CA LEU A 369 -9.97 17.54 -61.03
C LEU A 369 -8.53 17.24 -61.46
N CYS A 370 -7.73 16.61 -60.58
CA CYS A 370 -6.38 16.15 -60.90
C CYS A 370 -6.38 15.13 -62.05
N LEU A 371 -7.24 14.11 -61.99
CA LEU A 371 -7.38 13.10 -63.04
C LEU A 371 -7.88 13.72 -64.36
N SER A 372 -8.80 14.68 -64.30
CA SER A 372 -9.27 15.40 -65.49
C SER A 372 -8.18 16.26 -66.13
N THR A 373 -7.29 16.83 -65.32
CA THR A 373 -6.14 17.64 -65.79
C THR A 373 -5.07 16.76 -66.41
N GLU A 374 -4.84 15.59 -65.83
CA GLU A 374 -4.00 14.54 -66.42
C GLU A 374 -4.55 14.09 -67.78
N ALA A 375 -5.86 13.88 -67.90
CA ALA A 375 -6.50 13.56 -69.18
C ALA A 375 -6.34 14.70 -70.23
N CYS A 376 -6.46 15.98 -69.83
CA CYS A 376 -6.15 17.12 -70.70
C CYS A 376 -4.70 17.08 -71.18
N TRP A 377 -3.75 16.81 -70.28
CA TRP A 377 -2.33 16.74 -70.59
C TRP A 377 -2.05 15.61 -71.60
N GLN A 378 -2.60 14.42 -71.35
CA GLN A 378 -2.46 13.26 -72.22
C GLN A 378 -3.04 13.52 -73.61
N TYR A 379 -4.18 14.21 -73.68
CA TYR A 379 -4.81 14.60 -74.94
C TYR A 379 -3.96 15.62 -75.73
N GLU A 380 -3.42 16.64 -75.06
CA GLU A 380 -2.63 17.68 -75.73
C GLU A 380 -1.27 17.18 -76.21
N ILE A 381 -0.57 16.38 -75.39
CA ILE A 381 0.75 15.81 -75.72
C ILE A 381 0.62 14.62 -76.69
N GLY A 382 -0.50 13.89 -76.65
CA GLY A 382 -0.70 12.68 -77.44
C GLY A 382 -0.08 11.42 -76.83
N ASP A 383 0.24 11.45 -75.54
CA ASP A 383 0.80 10.33 -74.76
C ASP A 383 -0.24 9.85 -73.75
N ARG A 384 -0.71 8.62 -73.89
CA ARG A 384 -1.74 8.02 -73.02
C ARG A 384 -1.19 7.07 -71.97
N ASP A 385 0.10 6.72 -72.05
CA ASP A 385 0.70 5.69 -71.20
C ASP A 385 1.32 6.30 -69.94
N THR A 386 1.70 7.58 -69.98
CA THR A 386 2.27 8.26 -68.82
C THR A 386 1.20 8.75 -67.86
N HIS A 387 1.37 8.35 -66.59
CA HIS A 387 0.50 8.74 -65.48
C HIS A 387 1.26 9.47 -64.39
N PHE A 388 0.65 10.51 -63.81
CA PHE A 388 1.28 11.36 -62.80
C PHE A 388 0.60 11.30 -61.43
N ILE A 389 -0.72 11.04 -61.38
CA ILE A 389 -1.49 11.06 -60.15
C ILE A 389 -1.50 9.65 -59.51
N PRO A 390 -1.01 9.48 -58.27
CA PRO A 390 -0.97 8.17 -57.63
C PRO A 390 -2.36 7.73 -57.14
N SER A 391 -2.71 6.47 -57.38
CA SER A 391 -3.95 5.84 -56.89
C SER A 391 -3.97 5.63 -55.37
N THR A 392 -2.80 5.72 -54.71
CA THR A 392 -2.62 5.58 -53.27
C THR A 392 -2.49 6.94 -52.55
N ALA A 393 -2.95 8.03 -53.16
CA ALA A 393 -2.88 9.37 -52.56
C ALA A 393 -3.61 9.42 -51.20
N TRP A 394 -4.70 8.66 -51.04
CA TRP A 394 -5.44 8.55 -49.78
C TRP A 394 -5.02 7.31 -48.98
N ALA A 395 -4.55 7.53 -47.75
CA ALA A 395 -4.23 6.47 -46.80
C ALA A 395 -5.27 6.41 -45.67
N ASP A 396 -6.14 5.40 -45.69
CA ASP A 396 -7.23 5.23 -44.69
C ASP A 396 -6.68 5.10 -43.25
N ASN A 397 -5.52 4.44 -43.06
CA ASN A 397 -4.90 4.25 -41.73
C ASN A 397 -4.47 5.55 -41.05
N TYR A 398 -4.26 6.61 -41.84
CA TYR A 398 -3.73 7.90 -41.38
C TYR A 398 -4.70 9.04 -41.69
N TYR A 399 -6.00 8.73 -41.79
CA TYR A 399 -7.07 9.70 -42.06
C TYR A 399 -6.87 10.53 -43.35
N GLY A 400 -6.06 10.02 -44.29
CA GLY A 400 -5.75 10.69 -45.53
C GLY A 400 -4.89 11.96 -45.41
N LEU A 401 -4.30 12.28 -44.25
CA LEU A 401 -3.72 13.60 -43.96
C LEU A 401 -2.67 14.11 -44.97
N THR A 402 -1.94 13.21 -45.66
CA THR A 402 -0.91 13.57 -46.64
C THR A 402 -1.41 13.58 -48.10
N ALA A 403 -2.72 13.43 -48.31
CA ALA A 403 -3.29 13.30 -49.65
C ALA A 403 -3.07 14.56 -50.49
N GLY A 404 -3.14 15.75 -49.89
CA GLY A 404 -2.93 17.01 -50.60
C GLY A 404 -1.50 17.15 -51.13
N GLU A 405 -0.50 16.82 -50.32
CA GLU A 405 0.91 16.90 -50.68
C GLU A 405 1.27 15.89 -51.77
N THR A 406 0.73 14.67 -51.69
CA THR A 406 0.95 13.65 -52.72
C THR A 406 0.36 14.06 -54.07
N LEU A 407 -0.86 14.65 -54.08
CA LEU A 407 -1.47 15.20 -55.29
C LEU A 407 -0.68 16.42 -55.82
N LYS A 408 -0.23 17.32 -54.95
CA LYS A 408 0.57 18.50 -55.34
C LYS A 408 1.87 18.08 -56.02
N LEU A 409 2.56 17.07 -55.48
CA LEU A 409 3.75 16.51 -56.10
C LEU A 409 3.47 15.93 -57.48
N GLY A 410 2.34 15.21 -57.65
CA GLY A 410 1.89 14.70 -58.94
C GLY A 410 1.68 15.82 -59.97
N LEU A 411 1.03 16.92 -59.57
CA LEU A 411 0.82 18.08 -60.43
C LEU A 411 2.12 18.78 -60.82
N LEU A 412 3.07 18.95 -59.89
CA LEU A 412 4.37 19.55 -60.19
C LEU A 412 5.19 18.72 -61.19
N ARG A 413 5.13 17.38 -61.06
CA ARG A 413 5.77 16.46 -62.03
C ARG A 413 5.13 16.58 -63.41
N MET A 414 3.80 16.65 -63.47
CA MET A 414 3.05 16.84 -64.71
C MET A 414 3.35 18.19 -65.37
N GLU A 415 3.43 19.28 -64.60
CA GLU A 415 3.80 20.61 -65.09
C GLU A 415 5.23 20.61 -65.67
N SER A 416 6.19 20.05 -64.95
CA SER A 416 7.57 19.92 -65.44
C SER A 416 7.64 19.12 -66.75
N ALA A 417 6.92 17.99 -66.81
CA ALA A 417 6.84 17.17 -68.02
C ALA A 417 6.18 17.94 -69.19
N PHE A 418 5.14 18.73 -68.92
CA PHE A 418 4.51 19.58 -69.92
C PHE A 418 5.50 20.62 -70.48
N LEU A 419 6.21 21.35 -69.63
CA LEU A 419 7.16 22.38 -70.05
C LEU A 419 8.31 21.81 -70.90
N ASN A 420 8.77 20.60 -70.58
CA ASN A 420 9.86 19.94 -71.32
C ASN A 420 9.41 19.37 -72.68
N ARG A 421 8.14 18.93 -72.80
CA ARG A 421 7.62 18.27 -74.02
C ARG A 421 6.83 19.21 -74.93
N HIS A 422 6.37 20.35 -74.41
CA HIS A 422 5.53 21.28 -75.15
C HIS A 422 6.38 22.24 -76.00
N GLU A 423 6.70 21.79 -77.21
CA GLU A 423 7.39 22.59 -78.22
C GLU A 423 6.44 23.34 -79.16
N ARG A 424 6.99 24.31 -79.91
CA ARG A 424 6.24 25.04 -80.93
C ARG A 424 5.98 24.13 -82.13
N ARG A 425 4.71 23.77 -82.35
CA ARG A 425 4.29 22.91 -83.47
C ARG A 425 4.30 23.67 -84.80
N LEU A 426 4.57 22.94 -85.88
CA LEU A 426 4.40 23.44 -87.24
C LEU A 426 2.90 23.46 -87.59
N GLU A 427 2.36 24.64 -87.87
CA GLU A 427 0.97 24.83 -88.25
C GLU A 427 0.84 24.77 -89.78
N LEU A 428 0.41 23.63 -90.31
CA LEU A 428 0.17 23.43 -91.74
C LEU A 428 -1.31 23.64 -92.05
N THR A 429 -1.63 24.63 -92.87
CA THR A 429 -2.99 24.82 -93.40
C THR A 429 -3.09 24.17 -94.77
N LYS A 430 -3.85 23.08 -94.88
CA LYS A 430 -4.14 22.41 -96.16
C LYS A 430 -5.55 22.77 -96.62
N THR A 431 -5.67 23.69 -97.57
CA THR A 431 -6.95 23.98 -98.22
C THR A 431 -7.26 22.88 -99.21
N ILE A 432 -8.23 22.04 -98.88
CA ILE A 432 -8.65 20.93 -99.72
C ILE A 432 -9.90 21.36 -100.49
N SER A 433 -9.76 21.55 -101.81
CA SER A 433 -10.90 21.77 -102.68
C SER A 433 -11.69 20.47 -102.82
N LEU A 434 -12.95 20.46 -102.35
CA LEU A 434 -13.83 19.30 -102.49
C LEU A 434 -14.04 18.92 -103.97
N ARG A 435 -14.03 19.89 -104.88
CA ARG A 435 -14.12 19.64 -106.33
C ARG A 435 -12.93 18.86 -106.86
N GLN A 436 -11.72 19.17 -106.39
CA GLN A 436 -10.50 18.49 -106.83
C GLN A 436 -10.43 17.07 -106.25
N LEU A 437 -10.80 16.91 -104.98
CA LEU A 437 -10.82 15.61 -104.30
C LEU A 437 -11.87 14.67 -104.91
N LEU A 438 -13.06 15.19 -105.26
CA LEU A 438 -14.10 14.43 -105.96
C LEU A 438 -13.80 14.21 -107.45
N GLY A 439 -13.05 15.12 -108.09
CA GLY A 439 -12.59 14.97 -109.47
C GLY A 439 -11.53 13.87 -109.64
N GLU A 440 -10.65 13.68 -108.67
CA GLU A 440 -9.69 12.56 -108.64
C GLU A 440 -10.38 11.21 -108.37
N HIS A 441 -11.48 11.20 -107.60
CA HIS A 441 -12.36 10.02 -107.44
C HIS A 441 -13.33 9.80 -108.63
N SER A 442 -13.30 10.64 -109.67
CA SER A 442 -14.22 10.52 -110.83
C SER A 442 -13.90 9.34 -111.76
N ASN A 443 -12.81 8.60 -111.53
CA ASN A 443 -12.58 7.32 -112.21
C ASN A 443 -13.31 6.12 -111.53
N GLU A 444 -13.84 6.29 -110.32
CA GLU A 444 -14.72 5.30 -109.65
C GLU A 444 -16.21 5.63 -109.77
N TYR A 445 -16.57 6.77 -110.37
CA TYR A 445 -17.95 7.15 -110.67
C TYR A 445 -18.12 7.37 -112.18
N PRO A 446 -19.13 6.77 -112.85
CA PRO A 446 -19.28 6.89 -114.29
C PRO A 446 -19.39 8.36 -114.70
N GLN A 447 -18.50 8.79 -115.60
CA GLN A 447 -18.45 10.14 -116.15
C GLN A 447 -19.84 10.52 -116.69
N GLY A 448 -20.53 11.45 -116.01
CA GLY A 448 -21.82 11.93 -116.47
C GLY A 448 -22.70 12.71 -115.48
N ARG A 449 -22.45 12.71 -114.16
CA ARG A 449 -23.24 13.54 -113.22
C ARG A 449 -22.44 14.75 -112.72
N SER A 450 -22.71 15.91 -113.31
CA SER A 450 -22.33 17.22 -112.76
C SER A 450 -23.09 17.47 -111.44
N TRP A 451 -22.42 18.00 -110.42
CA TRP A 451 -23.00 18.45 -109.13
C TRP A 451 -24.20 19.42 -109.29
N GLU A 452 -24.38 20.00 -110.48
CA GLU A 452 -25.53 20.86 -110.78
C GLU A 452 -26.85 20.10 -110.90
N HIS A 453 -26.84 18.79 -111.19
CA HIS A 453 -28.07 18.00 -111.34
C HIS A 453 -28.67 17.53 -110.00
N ASP A 454 -27.84 17.30 -108.96
CA ASP A 454 -28.33 16.81 -107.66
C ASP A 454 -28.95 17.93 -106.79
N HIS A 455 -28.73 19.20 -107.13
CA HIS A 455 -29.34 20.34 -106.43
C HIS A 455 -30.85 20.50 -106.66
N TYR A 456 -31.44 19.81 -107.65
CA TYR A 456 -32.89 19.81 -107.85
C TYR A 456 -33.67 18.88 -106.90
N GLY A 457 -32.99 17.99 -106.16
CA GLY A 457 -33.63 17.06 -105.20
C GLY A 457 -33.78 17.60 -103.77
N VAL A 458 -32.95 18.56 -103.35
CA VAL A 458 -32.89 19.01 -101.94
C VAL A 458 -33.70 20.28 -101.67
N LYS A 459 -34.06 21.07 -102.69
CA LYS A 459 -34.91 22.27 -102.52
C LYS A 459 -36.39 21.97 -102.21
N ARG A 460 -36.87 20.72 -102.29
CA ARG A 460 -38.28 20.36 -102.00
C ARG A 460 -38.55 19.79 -100.59
N ARG A 461 -37.56 19.75 -99.67
CA ARG A 461 -37.74 19.22 -98.29
C ARG A 461 -37.49 20.21 -97.15
N CYS A 462 -37.36 21.50 -97.43
CA CYS A 462 -37.41 22.58 -96.43
C CYS A 462 -38.51 23.59 -96.75
N SER A 463 -39.75 23.10 -96.83
CA SER A 463 -40.98 23.87 -96.67
C SER A 463 -42.12 22.91 -96.34
N ARG A 464 -42.02 22.27 -95.17
CA ARG A 464 -43.13 21.81 -94.35
C ARG A 464 -42.63 21.52 -92.95
#